data_AF-A0A968YUV8-F1
#
_entry.id   AF-A0A968YUV8-F1
#
_cell.length_a   1.000
_cell.length_b   1.000
_cell.length_c   1.000
_cell.angle_alpha   90.00
_cell.angle_beta   90.00
_cell.angle_gamma   90.00
#
_symmetry.space_group_name_H-M   'P 1'
#
loop_
_entity.id
_entity.type
_entity.pdbx_description
1 polymer ?
#
loop_
_entity_poly.entity_id
_entity_poly.type
_entity_poly.pdbx_seq_one_letter_code
_entity_poly.pdbx_strand_id
1 'polypeptide(L)'
;MLQATSSLKSKFDGFDRFALHLHTPAHQGMGPQVSLLSKDLLYLDSPYITRCDLKPLEAKVSEYYGTEHTFVLTAGASQGLLTTLITLGRTHQRVWVQRNCHKSVIGGLILAGLEPVFLAPKERILSVQDLNAAFAEFSEKAPTCIILTNPTYEGWGCDLETCIAACRAQGLTVVVDEAHGSLWPATSLLPQSAIALGADLVVHSLHKYCGAIVQSALVHLPKGSRIAVEDFQSALELVETTSKSNLILLSIEETLDQMFSALLGDRLILQLAKLEQIRNRITSSDGVLKLMEPDCSVRDPLKLFVASDKANPAQLVRYFADLGVDYELYDTEGVLFIFSIYHSDADLDLFEAAMDSVIQRIGQEKSESLSGKIPHYNQPHMKLSPRSAHHHPSGFETIPLSQAMGRIAGEMVASCPPGWPLVIPGEVLGDWHRETLGNNFKVKVLREALS
;
A
#
# COMPACT_ATOMS: atom_id res chain seq x y z
N MET A 1 22.46 -18.03 18.16
CA MET A 1 23.03 -16.99 19.04
C MET A 1 22.96 -15.70 18.25
N LEU A 2 21.94 -14.88 18.49
CA LEU A 2 21.88 -13.52 17.95
C LEU A 2 23.07 -12.77 18.54
N GLN A 3 24.04 -12.36 17.71
CA GLN A 3 24.97 -11.32 18.13
C GLN A 3 24.11 -10.13 18.55
N ALA A 4 24.39 -9.51 19.69
CA ALA A 4 23.67 -8.34 20.15
C ALA A 4 23.82 -7.23 19.10
N THR A 5 22.92 -7.17 18.13
CA THR A 5 22.80 -6.10 17.15
C THR A 5 22.46 -4.86 17.94
N SER A 6 23.37 -3.89 17.95
CA SER A 6 23.22 -2.62 18.67
C SER A 6 21.89 -1.97 18.27
N SER A 7 20.99 -1.77 19.23
CA SER A 7 19.75 -1.04 19.00
C SER A 7 20.04 0.42 18.61
N LEU A 8 19.19 1.04 17.80
CA LEU A 8 19.26 2.48 17.54
C LEU A 8 19.19 3.29 18.85
N LYS A 9 18.50 2.80 19.88
CA LYS A 9 18.45 3.43 21.21
C LYS A 9 19.84 3.61 21.84
N SER A 10 20.80 2.72 21.51
CA SER A 10 22.18 2.85 22.01
C SER A 10 22.91 4.10 21.51
N LYS A 11 22.42 4.77 20.45
CA LYS A 11 22.97 6.05 19.98
C LYS A 11 22.69 7.20 20.94
N PHE A 12 21.67 7.07 21.78
CA PHE A 12 21.32 8.04 22.79
C PHE A 12 22.07 7.78 24.11
N ASP A 13 22.72 6.62 24.26
CA ASP A 13 23.48 6.28 25.46
C ASP A 13 24.64 7.26 25.67
N GLY A 14 24.64 7.91 26.83
CA GLY A 14 25.64 8.90 27.18
C GLY A 14 25.49 10.23 26.45
N PHE A 15 24.40 10.47 25.73
CA PHE A 15 24.10 11.79 25.16
C PHE A 15 23.79 12.82 26.26
N ASP A 16 23.23 12.39 27.39
CA ASP A 16 23.02 13.19 28.61
C ASP A 16 24.29 13.66 29.30
N ARG A 17 25.46 13.10 28.95
CA ARG A 17 26.72 13.50 29.59
C ARG A 17 27.18 14.91 29.18
N PHE A 18 26.57 15.48 28.14
CA PHE A 18 26.93 16.77 27.61
C PHE A 18 26.03 17.85 28.21
N ALA A 19 26.62 18.81 28.93
CA ALA A 19 25.87 19.93 29.51
C ALA A 19 25.51 21.03 28.49
N LEU A 20 26.10 21.00 27.30
CA LEU A 20 25.88 21.97 26.24
C LEU A 20 25.89 21.25 24.89
N HIS A 21 24.78 21.36 24.16
CA HIS A 21 24.62 20.85 22.81
C HIS A 21 24.86 22.00 21.81
N LEU A 22 25.71 21.80 20.80
CA LEU A 22 26.05 22.82 19.78
C LEU A 22 25.96 22.23 18.37
N HIS A 23 24.84 21.56 18.09
CA HIS A 23 24.55 20.95 16.80
C HIS A 23 23.12 21.28 16.39
N THR A 24 22.77 20.96 15.15
CA THR A 24 21.38 20.88 14.70
C THR A 24 20.73 19.60 15.27
N PRO A 25 19.39 19.52 15.38
CA PRO A 25 18.41 20.58 15.16
C PRO A 25 18.49 21.66 16.25
N ALA A 26 18.02 22.88 15.97
CA ALA A 26 18.18 24.05 16.85
C ALA A 26 17.54 23.90 18.24
N HIS A 27 16.55 23.00 18.37
CA HIS A 27 15.95 22.70 19.67
C HIS A 27 16.90 21.92 20.57
N GLN A 28 17.85 21.14 20.03
CA GLN A 28 18.92 20.49 20.81
C GLN A 28 18.43 19.64 22.00
N GLY A 29 17.32 18.92 21.83
CA GLY A 29 16.66 18.20 22.93
C GLY A 29 15.91 19.08 23.94
N MET A 30 15.93 20.40 23.76
CA MET A 30 15.30 21.39 24.62
C MET A 30 14.05 21.96 23.96
N GLY A 31 13.07 22.34 24.77
CA GLY A 31 11.82 22.96 24.31
C GLY A 31 11.40 24.11 25.22
N PRO A 32 10.43 24.94 24.79
CA PRO A 32 9.85 25.97 25.64
C PRO A 32 9.21 25.35 26.90
N GLN A 33 9.07 26.14 27.96
CA GLN A 33 8.52 25.66 29.25
C GLN A 33 7.11 25.07 29.12
N VAL A 34 6.32 25.58 28.17
CA VAL A 34 5.02 25.02 27.78
C VAL A 34 5.12 24.64 26.30
N SER A 35 5.01 23.35 26.00
CA SER A 35 5.15 22.80 24.66
C SER A 35 4.14 21.68 24.45
N LEU A 36 3.64 21.53 23.23
CA LEU A 36 2.86 20.36 22.82
C LEU A 36 3.71 19.09 22.83
N LEU A 37 5.00 19.21 22.49
CA LEU A 37 5.97 18.12 22.50
C LEU A 37 6.75 18.11 23.81
N SER A 38 6.86 16.92 24.43
CA SER A 38 7.66 16.74 25.64
C SER A 38 9.15 16.94 25.33
N LYS A 39 9.93 17.26 26.37
CA LYS A 39 11.40 17.30 26.26
C LYS A 39 11.96 15.95 25.84
N ASP A 40 11.38 14.85 26.30
CA ASP A 40 11.82 13.50 25.93
C ASP A 40 11.65 13.23 24.43
N LEU A 41 10.58 13.72 23.80
CA LEU A 41 10.42 13.60 22.35
C LEU A 41 11.44 14.43 21.57
N LEU A 42 11.68 15.67 22.01
CA LEU A 42 12.71 16.52 21.42
C LEU A 42 14.12 15.94 21.63
N TYR A 43 14.33 15.25 22.74
CA TYR A 43 15.55 14.52 23.02
C TYR A 43 15.70 13.34 22.07
N LEU A 44 14.67 12.52 21.86
CA LEU A 44 14.75 11.40 20.90
C LEU A 44 14.94 11.86 19.44
N ASP A 45 14.59 13.10 19.10
CA ASP A 45 14.91 13.71 17.81
C ASP A 45 16.38 14.18 17.70
N SER A 46 17.22 13.91 18.72
CA SER A 46 18.63 14.32 18.79
C SER A 46 19.52 13.32 19.56
N PRO A 47 20.67 12.84 19.05
CA PRO A 47 21.42 13.36 17.90
C PRO A 47 20.95 12.79 16.56
N TYR A 48 21.35 13.41 15.45
CA TYR A 48 21.01 12.94 14.10
C TYR A 48 21.49 11.50 13.83
N ILE A 49 20.59 10.66 13.35
CA ILE A 49 20.91 9.34 12.81
C ILE A 49 21.21 9.47 11.30
N THR A 50 22.40 9.03 10.90
CA THR A 50 22.82 9.01 9.49
C THR A 50 22.53 7.66 8.84
N ARG A 51 22.65 7.55 7.51
CA ARG A 51 22.48 6.27 6.81
C ARG A 51 23.50 5.21 7.26
N CYS A 52 24.73 5.62 7.58
CA CYS A 52 25.74 4.72 8.12
C CYS A 52 25.32 4.10 9.46
N ASP A 53 24.56 4.84 10.27
CA ASP A 53 24.05 4.37 11.55
C ASP A 53 22.89 3.39 11.40
N LEU A 54 22.25 3.31 10.23
CA LEU A 54 21.16 2.37 9.94
C LEU A 54 21.66 0.96 9.61
N LYS A 55 22.95 0.78 9.24
CA LYS A 55 23.48 -0.53 8.83
C LYS A 55 23.20 -1.66 9.83
N PRO A 56 23.37 -1.48 11.16
CA PRO A 56 23.05 -2.53 12.12
C PRO A 56 21.55 -2.86 12.16
N LEU A 57 20.69 -1.83 12.07
CA LEU A 57 19.24 -2.03 12.01
C LEU A 57 18.86 -2.75 10.72
N GLU A 58 19.28 -2.27 9.56
CA GLU A 58 19.00 -2.88 8.25
C GLU A 58 19.49 -4.33 8.18
N ALA A 59 20.65 -4.66 8.78
CA ALA A 59 21.13 -6.03 8.90
C ALA A 59 20.23 -6.90 9.80
N LYS A 60 19.83 -6.39 10.97
CA LYS A 60 18.89 -7.05 11.89
C LYS A 60 17.54 -7.31 11.20
N VAL A 61 17.01 -6.32 10.49
CA VAL A 61 15.77 -6.47 9.72
C VAL A 61 15.94 -7.49 8.60
N SER A 62 17.09 -7.48 7.91
CA SER A 62 17.36 -8.47 6.86
C SER A 62 17.38 -9.91 7.40
N GLU A 63 17.89 -10.12 8.63
CA GLU A 63 17.84 -11.40 9.34
C GLU A 63 16.40 -11.81 9.65
N TYR A 64 15.60 -10.92 10.25
CA TYR A 64 14.18 -11.20 10.56
C TYR A 64 13.37 -11.62 9.33
N TYR A 65 13.59 -10.96 8.20
CA TYR A 65 12.85 -11.22 6.95
C TYR A 65 13.52 -12.24 6.02
N GLY A 66 14.73 -12.71 6.33
CA GLY A 66 15.48 -13.65 5.48
C GLY A 66 15.92 -13.09 4.12
N THR A 67 16.12 -11.77 4.02
CA THR A 67 16.45 -11.06 2.76
C THR A 67 17.95 -10.92 2.54
N GLU A 68 18.39 -10.53 1.34
CA GLU A 68 19.77 -10.13 1.08
C GLU A 68 20.05 -8.76 1.71
N HIS A 69 19.15 -7.81 1.49
CA HIS A 69 19.19 -6.50 2.11
C HIS A 69 17.78 -5.95 2.32
N THR A 70 17.57 -5.23 3.41
CA THR A 70 16.36 -4.47 3.67
C THR A 70 16.72 -3.02 3.96
N PHE A 71 16.08 -2.09 3.25
CA PHE A 71 16.21 -0.66 3.46
C PHE A 71 15.10 -0.13 4.37
N VAL A 72 15.48 0.64 5.39
CA VAL A 72 14.52 1.32 6.27
C VAL A 72 14.18 2.69 5.69
N LEU A 73 12.89 3.03 5.62
CA LEU A 73 12.39 4.26 5.01
C LEU A 73 11.57 5.11 5.99
N THR A 74 11.76 6.42 5.92
CA THR A 74 11.05 7.40 6.77
C THR A 74 10.08 8.29 6.00
N ALA A 75 9.87 8.05 4.70
CA ALA A 75 8.90 8.78 3.87
C ALA A 75 7.86 7.84 3.22
N GLY A 76 7.54 6.75 3.92
CA GLY A 76 6.49 5.78 3.58
C GLY A 76 6.81 4.90 2.37
N ALA A 77 5.92 3.95 2.08
CA ALA A 77 6.05 3.08 0.91
C ALA A 77 6.05 3.85 -0.42
N SER A 78 5.50 5.07 -0.43
CA SER A 78 5.64 5.99 -1.56
C SER A 78 7.11 6.24 -1.92
N GLN A 79 7.98 6.52 -0.95
CA GLN A 79 9.41 6.66 -1.18
C GLN A 79 10.00 5.36 -1.74
N GLY A 80 9.59 4.21 -1.20
CA GLY A 80 10.03 2.90 -1.67
C GLY A 80 9.66 2.62 -3.13
N LEU A 81 8.42 2.92 -3.51
CA LEU A 81 7.95 2.77 -4.90
C LEU A 81 8.64 3.75 -5.83
N LEU A 82 8.78 5.04 -5.47
CA LEU A 82 9.51 6.01 -6.29
C LEU A 82 10.95 5.55 -6.53
N THR A 83 11.64 5.12 -5.48
CA THR A 83 13.00 4.57 -5.55
C THR A 83 13.07 3.34 -6.44
N THR A 84 12.09 2.44 -6.30
CA THR A 84 11.99 1.23 -7.12
C THR A 84 11.89 1.58 -8.59
N LEU A 85 10.98 2.46 -8.99
CA LEU A 85 10.80 2.83 -10.39
C LEU A 85 12.04 3.58 -10.95
N ILE A 86 12.69 4.43 -10.16
CA ILE A 86 13.96 5.07 -10.55
C ILE A 86 15.06 4.03 -10.77
N THR A 87 15.14 3.03 -9.88
CA THR A 87 16.10 1.91 -10.01
C THR A 87 15.85 1.13 -11.29
N LEU A 88 14.60 0.76 -11.57
CA LEU A 88 14.21 0.04 -12.79
C LEU A 88 14.49 0.86 -14.06
N GLY A 89 14.33 2.18 -14.02
CA GLY A 89 14.63 3.08 -15.14
C GLY A 89 16.10 3.07 -15.60
N ARG A 90 17.01 2.49 -14.81
CA ARG A 90 18.43 2.31 -15.19
C ARG A 90 18.61 1.25 -16.27
N THR A 91 17.78 0.22 -16.27
CA THR A 91 17.95 -0.99 -17.10
C THR A 91 16.74 -1.28 -17.98
N HIS A 92 15.60 -0.66 -17.70
CA HIS A 92 14.35 -0.88 -18.43
C HIS A 92 13.85 0.44 -19.04
N GLN A 93 13.30 0.36 -20.25
CA GLN A 93 12.56 1.47 -20.87
C GLN A 93 11.05 1.27 -20.75
N ARG A 94 10.58 0.02 -20.84
CA ARG A 94 9.17 -0.36 -20.71
C ARG A 94 8.98 -1.31 -19.53
N VAL A 95 7.86 -1.19 -18.84
CA VAL A 95 7.51 -2.05 -17.67
C VAL A 95 6.05 -2.48 -17.73
N TRP A 96 5.76 -3.71 -17.32
CA TRP A 96 4.39 -4.13 -17.03
C TRP A 96 3.94 -3.54 -15.71
N VAL A 97 2.70 -3.04 -15.64
CA VAL A 97 2.17 -2.41 -14.43
C VAL A 97 0.74 -2.88 -14.20
N GLN A 98 0.46 -3.45 -13.04
CA GLN A 98 -0.91 -3.74 -12.64
C GLN A 98 -1.74 -2.44 -12.53
N ARG A 99 -2.92 -2.41 -13.15
CA ARG A 99 -3.73 -1.18 -13.33
C ARG A 99 -4.17 -0.53 -12.04
N ASN A 100 -4.55 -1.33 -11.05
CA ASN A 100 -4.98 -0.88 -9.72
C ASN A 100 -3.80 -0.68 -8.75
N CYS A 101 -2.62 -0.32 -9.28
CA CYS A 101 -1.47 0.11 -8.48
C CYS A 101 -1.73 1.45 -7.76
N HIS A 102 -0.90 1.74 -6.75
CA HIS A 102 -0.94 3.01 -6.05
C HIS A 102 -0.41 4.18 -6.91
N LYS A 103 -0.94 5.39 -6.72
CA LYS A 103 -0.52 6.63 -7.41
C LYS A 103 0.98 6.89 -7.40
N SER A 104 1.71 6.41 -6.39
CA SER A 104 3.17 6.54 -6.32
C SER A 104 3.89 5.74 -7.40
N VAL A 105 3.31 4.64 -7.90
CA VAL A 105 3.83 3.93 -9.08
C VAL A 105 3.79 4.85 -10.29
N ILE A 106 2.67 5.55 -10.53
CA ILE A 106 2.55 6.53 -11.62
C ILE A 106 3.55 7.68 -11.45
N GLY A 107 3.70 8.20 -10.23
CA GLY A 107 4.74 9.19 -9.91
C GLY A 107 6.15 8.68 -10.24
N GLY A 108 6.44 7.42 -9.92
CA GLY A 108 7.70 6.75 -10.24
C GLY A 108 7.93 6.62 -11.74
N LEU A 109 6.90 6.25 -12.51
CA LEU A 109 6.96 6.18 -13.98
C LEU A 109 7.30 7.55 -14.58
N ILE A 110 6.71 8.64 -14.06
CA ILE A 110 7.00 10.02 -14.48
C ILE A 110 8.47 10.38 -14.21
N LEU A 111 8.96 10.12 -12.99
CA LEU A 111 10.34 10.45 -12.60
C LEU A 111 11.37 9.65 -13.41
N ALA A 112 11.13 8.35 -13.57
CA ALA A 112 12.03 7.45 -14.27
C ALA A 112 11.95 7.60 -15.79
N GLY A 113 10.85 8.11 -16.34
CA GLY A 113 10.60 8.11 -17.78
C GLY A 113 10.31 6.73 -18.36
N LEU A 114 9.73 5.85 -17.54
CA LEU A 114 9.35 4.51 -17.93
C LEU A 114 8.02 4.52 -18.70
N GLU A 115 7.94 3.69 -19.74
CA GLU A 115 6.73 3.46 -20.52
C GLU A 115 5.95 2.26 -19.97
N PRO A 116 4.77 2.47 -19.34
CA PRO A 116 3.99 1.37 -18.80
C PRO A 116 3.22 0.62 -19.90
N VAL A 117 3.15 -0.70 -19.75
CA VAL A 117 2.13 -1.54 -20.36
C VAL A 117 1.22 -2.02 -19.23
N PHE A 118 0.00 -1.49 -19.17
CA PHE A 118 -0.89 -1.77 -18.06
C PHE A 118 -1.58 -3.12 -18.19
N LEU A 119 -1.84 -3.74 -17.05
CA LEU A 119 -2.60 -4.98 -16.91
C LEU A 119 -3.83 -4.69 -16.05
N ALA A 120 -4.99 -4.53 -16.67
CA ALA A 120 -6.24 -4.40 -15.94
C ALA A 120 -6.74 -5.76 -15.46
N PRO A 121 -6.96 -5.95 -14.14
CA PRO A 121 -7.66 -7.14 -13.68
C PRO A 121 -9.10 -7.08 -14.19
N LYS A 122 -9.65 -8.24 -14.59
CA LYS A 122 -11.06 -8.34 -15.03
C LYS A 122 -12.02 -8.02 -13.89
N GLU A 123 -11.63 -8.42 -12.67
CA GLU A 123 -12.32 -8.13 -11.43
C GLU A 123 -11.40 -7.30 -10.51
N ARG A 124 -11.38 -7.55 -9.20
CA ARG A 124 -10.52 -6.83 -8.24
C ARG A 124 -9.07 -7.30 -8.17
N ILE A 125 -8.80 -8.52 -8.66
CA ILE A 125 -7.54 -9.22 -8.48
C ILE A 125 -6.99 -9.62 -9.84
N LEU A 126 -5.68 -9.44 -10.04
CA LEU A 126 -4.99 -9.91 -11.24
C LEU A 126 -4.73 -11.41 -11.12
N SER A 127 -5.21 -12.19 -12.09
CA SER A 127 -4.99 -13.63 -12.12
C SER A 127 -3.79 -14.03 -12.98
N VAL A 128 -3.29 -15.26 -12.83
CA VAL A 128 -2.27 -15.81 -13.74
C VAL A 128 -2.81 -15.93 -15.18
N GLN A 129 -4.11 -16.14 -15.35
CA GLN A 129 -4.75 -16.19 -16.66
C GLN A 129 -4.68 -14.82 -17.36
N ASP A 130 -4.85 -13.73 -16.62
CA ASP A 130 -4.70 -12.37 -17.16
C ASP A 130 -3.25 -12.11 -17.59
N LEU A 131 -2.26 -12.56 -16.80
CA LEU A 131 -0.84 -12.49 -17.16
C LEU A 131 -0.52 -13.26 -18.43
N ASN A 132 -0.91 -14.54 -18.49
CA ASN A 132 -0.62 -15.40 -19.64
C ASN A 132 -1.26 -14.87 -20.93
N ALA A 133 -2.49 -14.36 -20.85
CA ALA A 133 -3.15 -13.72 -21.98
C ALA A 133 -2.36 -12.49 -22.46
N ALA A 134 -1.97 -11.60 -21.56
CA ALA A 134 -1.21 -10.41 -21.89
C ALA A 134 0.17 -10.73 -22.48
N PHE A 135 0.87 -11.75 -21.97
CA PHE A 135 2.16 -12.18 -22.51
C PHE A 135 2.03 -12.79 -23.91
N ALA A 136 0.96 -13.54 -24.18
CA ALA A 136 0.74 -14.14 -25.50
C ALA A 136 0.46 -13.11 -26.61
N GLU A 137 -0.16 -11.98 -26.26
CA GLU A 137 -0.48 -10.91 -27.22
C GLU A 137 0.74 -10.03 -27.57
N PHE A 138 1.85 -10.15 -26.84
CA PHE A 138 3.00 -9.25 -26.96
C PHE A 138 4.19 -9.91 -27.66
N SER A 139 4.42 -9.61 -28.94
CA SER A 139 5.43 -10.31 -29.75
C SER A 139 6.72 -9.52 -30.06
N GLU A 140 6.76 -8.18 -29.93
CA GLU A 140 7.98 -7.39 -30.13
C GLU A 140 8.21 -6.33 -29.03
N LYS A 141 9.44 -6.25 -28.50
CA LYS A 141 9.86 -5.35 -27.40
C LYS A 141 8.99 -5.43 -26.15
N ALA A 142 8.71 -6.66 -25.70
CA ALA A 142 8.02 -6.91 -24.44
C ALA A 142 8.82 -6.32 -23.26
N PRO A 143 8.14 -5.70 -22.28
CA PRO A 143 8.79 -5.28 -21.05
C PRO A 143 9.48 -6.46 -20.34
N THR A 144 10.64 -6.20 -19.73
CA THR A 144 11.43 -7.21 -18.99
C THR A 144 11.31 -7.09 -17.47
N CYS A 145 10.36 -6.29 -17.00
CA CYS A 145 10.04 -6.12 -15.59
C CYS A 145 8.53 -5.92 -15.42
N ILE A 146 7.99 -6.37 -14.29
CA ILE A 146 6.60 -6.21 -13.89
C ILE A 146 6.47 -5.68 -12.46
N ILE A 147 5.52 -4.78 -12.26
CA ILE A 147 5.12 -4.27 -10.94
C ILE A 147 3.71 -4.77 -10.65
N LEU A 148 3.58 -5.57 -9.59
CA LEU A 148 2.34 -6.13 -9.08
C LEU A 148 1.96 -5.46 -7.76
N THR A 149 0.66 -5.44 -7.45
CA THR A 149 0.14 -5.03 -6.13
C THR A 149 -0.58 -6.21 -5.53
N ASN A 150 -0.05 -6.73 -4.42
CA ASN A 150 -0.62 -7.87 -3.71
C ASN A 150 -0.30 -7.77 -2.21
N PRO A 151 -1.31 -7.86 -1.31
CA PRO A 151 -2.74 -7.96 -1.61
C PRO A 151 -3.32 -6.63 -2.12
N THR A 152 -4.60 -6.65 -2.51
CA THR A 152 -5.40 -5.44 -2.69
C THR A 152 -5.58 -4.71 -1.34
N TYR A 153 -6.15 -3.50 -1.39
CA TYR A 153 -6.40 -2.71 -0.19
C TYR A 153 -7.28 -3.45 0.83
N GLU A 154 -8.31 -4.10 0.33
CA GLU A 154 -9.31 -4.90 1.05
C GLU A 154 -8.72 -6.20 1.63
N GLY A 155 -7.52 -6.59 1.20
CA GLY A 155 -6.83 -7.78 1.72
C GLY A 155 -6.99 -9.03 0.87
N TRP A 156 -7.46 -8.93 -0.37
CA TRP A 156 -7.52 -10.09 -1.24
C TRP A 156 -6.24 -10.23 -2.05
N GLY A 157 -5.77 -11.45 -2.24
CA GLY A 157 -4.58 -11.76 -3.01
C GLY A 157 -4.85 -12.82 -4.08
N CYS A 158 -4.00 -12.82 -5.10
CA CYS A 158 -3.96 -13.88 -6.09
C CYS A 158 -3.07 -15.04 -5.60
N ASP A 159 -3.06 -16.14 -6.36
CA ASP A 159 -1.97 -17.10 -6.30
C ASP A 159 -0.69 -16.45 -6.83
N LEU A 160 -0.02 -15.70 -5.94
CA LEU A 160 1.13 -14.89 -6.28
C LEU A 160 2.34 -15.77 -6.64
N GLU A 161 2.48 -16.96 -6.06
CA GLU A 161 3.54 -17.92 -6.39
C GLU A 161 3.45 -18.31 -7.87
N THR A 162 2.25 -18.72 -8.30
CA THR A 162 2.01 -19.08 -9.70
C THR A 162 2.17 -17.86 -10.63
N CYS A 163 1.74 -16.66 -10.21
CA CYS A 163 1.95 -15.43 -10.97
C CYS A 163 3.45 -15.11 -11.14
N ILE A 164 4.24 -15.21 -10.07
CA ILE A 164 5.68 -15.00 -10.09
C ILE A 164 6.33 -16.04 -11.02
N ALA A 165 5.98 -17.32 -10.89
CA ALA A 165 6.51 -18.37 -11.74
C ALA A 165 6.24 -18.11 -13.24
N ALA A 166 5.03 -17.67 -13.60
CA ALA A 166 4.69 -17.27 -14.96
C ALA A 166 5.55 -16.09 -15.46
N CYS A 167 5.75 -15.07 -14.61
CA CYS A 167 6.62 -13.93 -14.93
C CYS A 167 8.08 -14.37 -15.10
N ARG A 168 8.58 -15.27 -14.24
CA ARG A 168 9.95 -15.80 -14.32
C ARG A 168 10.19 -16.60 -15.59
N ALA A 169 9.20 -17.38 -16.05
CA ALA A 169 9.28 -18.12 -17.30
C ALA A 169 9.46 -17.19 -18.52
N GLN A 170 8.97 -15.95 -18.43
CA GLN A 170 9.19 -14.88 -19.43
C GLN A 170 10.49 -14.08 -19.20
N GLY A 171 11.30 -14.45 -18.21
CA GLY A 171 12.53 -13.73 -17.88
C GLY A 171 12.31 -12.40 -17.15
N LEU A 172 11.13 -12.13 -16.59
CA LEU A 172 10.83 -10.85 -15.94
C LEU A 172 11.47 -10.69 -14.56
N THR A 173 11.93 -9.47 -14.28
CA THR A 173 12.13 -8.98 -12.91
C THR A 173 10.75 -8.69 -12.30
N VAL A 174 10.48 -9.16 -11.08
CA VAL A 174 9.17 -9.05 -10.43
C VAL A 174 9.26 -8.19 -9.18
N VAL A 175 8.57 -7.06 -9.20
CA VAL A 175 8.39 -6.16 -8.06
C VAL A 175 6.99 -6.32 -7.51
N VAL A 176 6.86 -6.41 -6.18
CA VAL A 176 5.57 -6.49 -5.50
C VAL A 176 5.42 -5.33 -4.52
N ASP A 177 4.40 -4.49 -4.75
CA ASP A 177 3.86 -3.59 -3.74
C ASP A 177 3.00 -4.41 -2.77
N GLU A 178 3.61 -4.83 -1.67
CA GLU A 178 2.98 -5.55 -0.56
C GLU A 178 2.74 -4.58 0.62
N ALA A 179 2.50 -3.30 0.34
CA ALA A 179 2.23 -2.32 1.39
C ALA A 179 1.05 -2.72 2.27
N HIS A 180 0.13 -3.53 1.74
CA HIS A 180 -1.05 -4.02 2.44
C HIS A 180 -0.91 -5.40 3.11
N GLY A 181 0.24 -6.06 2.97
CA GLY A 181 0.57 -7.35 3.57
C GLY A 181 1.81 -7.28 4.47
N SER A 182 2.14 -6.12 5.02
CA SER A 182 3.40 -5.89 5.75
C SER A 182 3.54 -6.71 7.06
N LEU A 183 2.43 -7.20 7.62
CA LEU A 183 2.43 -8.07 8.79
C LEU A 183 2.64 -9.56 8.44
N TRP A 184 2.40 -9.96 7.19
CA TRP A 184 2.43 -11.37 6.75
C TRP A 184 3.73 -12.12 7.08
N PRO A 185 4.92 -11.51 7.03
CA PRO A 185 6.17 -12.18 7.43
C PRO A 185 6.26 -12.55 8.92
N ALA A 186 5.42 -11.99 9.79
CA ALA A 186 5.54 -12.14 11.24
C ALA A 186 5.28 -13.58 11.73
N THR A 187 4.40 -14.32 11.05
CA THR A 187 3.98 -15.66 11.48
C THR A 187 3.33 -16.44 10.35
N SER A 188 3.43 -17.78 10.39
CA SER A 188 2.77 -18.69 9.46
C SER A 188 1.25 -18.76 9.61
N LEU A 189 0.66 -18.07 10.60
CA LEU A 189 -0.79 -17.92 10.74
C LEU A 189 -1.38 -16.95 9.70
N LEU A 190 -0.54 -16.12 9.09
CA LEU A 190 -0.90 -15.15 8.06
C LEU A 190 -0.48 -15.67 6.68
N PRO A 191 -1.00 -15.08 5.58
CA PRO A 191 -0.56 -15.44 4.24
C PRO A 191 0.95 -15.34 4.04
N GLN A 192 1.49 -16.05 3.05
CA GLN A 192 2.91 -15.94 2.72
C GLN A 192 3.20 -14.60 2.01
N SER A 193 4.25 -13.92 2.48
CA SER A 193 4.75 -12.70 1.84
C SER A 193 5.42 -12.98 0.50
N ALA A 194 5.32 -12.01 -0.41
CA ALA A 194 6.03 -11.98 -1.69
C ALA A 194 7.55 -12.20 -1.56
N ILE A 195 8.14 -11.92 -0.39
CA ILE A 195 9.56 -12.19 -0.09
C ILE A 195 9.83 -13.70 -0.18
N ALA A 196 8.98 -14.51 0.45
CA ALA A 196 9.12 -15.97 0.46
C ALA A 196 8.74 -16.60 -0.89
N LEU A 197 7.89 -15.92 -1.67
CA LEU A 197 7.40 -16.39 -2.97
C LEU A 197 8.32 -16.05 -4.15
N GLY A 198 9.49 -15.46 -3.89
CA GLY A 198 10.54 -15.27 -4.90
C GLY A 198 10.42 -14.00 -5.74
N ALA A 199 9.78 -12.95 -5.23
CA ALA A 199 9.86 -11.61 -5.82
C ALA A 199 11.30 -11.06 -5.77
N ASP A 200 11.67 -10.15 -6.68
CA ASP A 200 12.98 -9.48 -6.65
C ASP A 200 13.02 -8.28 -5.71
N LEU A 201 11.87 -7.64 -5.49
CA LEU A 201 11.75 -6.50 -4.60
C LEU A 201 10.35 -6.45 -4.02
N VAL A 202 10.27 -6.22 -2.71
CA VAL A 202 9.00 -6.10 -1.98
C VAL A 202 8.97 -4.80 -1.19
N VAL A 203 7.88 -4.04 -1.32
CA VAL A 203 7.68 -2.80 -0.56
C VAL A 203 6.64 -3.02 0.53
N HIS A 204 6.95 -2.65 1.78
CA HIS A 204 6.04 -2.75 2.93
C HIS A 204 5.74 -1.37 3.54
N SER A 205 4.49 -1.15 3.95
CA SER A 205 4.09 0.00 4.79
C SER A 205 3.87 -0.49 6.22
N LEU A 206 4.80 -0.21 7.13
CA LEU A 206 4.71 -0.70 8.51
C LEU A 206 3.60 -0.01 9.30
N HIS A 207 3.35 1.27 9.05
CA HIS A 207 2.31 2.02 9.77
C HIS A 207 0.87 1.60 9.49
N LYS A 208 0.63 0.85 8.41
CA LYS A 208 -0.72 0.40 8.09
C LYS A 208 -1.13 -0.78 8.98
N TYR A 209 -0.28 -1.80 9.10
CA TYR A 209 -0.67 -3.09 9.68
C TYR A 209 0.25 -3.60 10.78
N CYS A 210 1.47 -3.08 10.88
CA CYS A 210 2.46 -3.53 11.88
C CYS A 210 2.44 -2.65 13.13
N GLY A 211 1.87 -1.44 13.08
CA GLY A 211 1.76 -0.56 14.24
C GLY A 211 2.83 0.50 14.41
N ALA A 212 3.74 0.65 13.44
CA ALA A 212 4.71 1.74 13.47
C ALA A 212 4.04 3.09 13.16
N ILE A 213 4.67 4.21 13.52
CA ILE A 213 4.09 5.53 13.24
C ILE A 213 4.06 5.84 11.74
N VAL A 214 3.12 6.68 11.31
CA VAL A 214 2.89 7.07 9.92
C VAL A 214 4.20 7.46 9.23
N GLN A 215 4.32 7.11 7.94
CA GLN A 215 5.54 7.21 7.10
C GLN A 215 6.62 6.15 7.34
N SER A 216 6.44 5.23 8.28
CA SER A 216 7.31 4.05 8.38
C SER A 216 7.06 3.06 7.23
N ALA A 217 8.13 2.60 6.60
CA ALA A 217 8.11 1.62 5.51
C ALA A 217 9.45 0.89 5.39
N LEU A 218 9.43 -0.23 4.68
CA LEU A 218 10.61 -1.02 4.33
C LEU A 218 10.61 -1.33 2.83
N VAL A 219 11.80 -1.50 2.29
CA VAL A 219 12.00 -2.15 0.98
C VAL A 219 12.95 -3.31 1.14
N HIS A 220 12.52 -4.46 0.64
CA HIS A 220 13.24 -5.72 0.76
C HIS A 220 13.79 -6.12 -0.61
N LEU A 221 15.07 -6.51 -0.64
CA LEU A 221 15.69 -7.24 -1.74
C LEU A 221 15.90 -8.69 -1.28
N PRO A 222 15.04 -9.64 -1.68
CA PRO A 222 15.20 -11.05 -1.32
C PRO A 222 16.50 -11.65 -1.85
N LYS A 223 16.93 -12.77 -1.27
CA LYS A 223 18.13 -13.50 -1.73
C LYS A 223 17.96 -13.94 -3.18
N GLY A 224 18.96 -13.65 -4.01
CA GLY A 224 18.89 -13.92 -5.44
C GLY A 224 18.06 -12.91 -6.24
N SER A 225 17.72 -11.76 -5.66
CA SER A 225 17.12 -10.64 -6.39
C SER A 225 17.95 -10.28 -7.62
N ARG A 226 17.25 -9.99 -8.73
CA ARG A 226 17.86 -9.46 -9.96
C ARG A 226 18.19 -7.97 -9.89
N ILE A 227 17.88 -7.31 -8.76
CA ILE A 227 18.18 -5.89 -8.52
C ILE A 227 19.37 -5.81 -7.56
N ALA A 228 20.43 -5.13 -7.98
CA ALA A 228 21.61 -4.93 -7.15
C ALA A 228 21.32 -3.95 -6.00
N VAL A 229 21.87 -4.25 -4.82
CA VAL A 229 21.73 -3.41 -3.61
C VAL A 229 22.26 -2.00 -3.87
N GLU A 230 23.39 -1.89 -4.57
CA GLU A 230 24.06 -0.62 -4.88
C GLU A 230 23.25 0.24 -5.85
N ASP A 231 22.54 -0.38 -6.80
CA ASP A 231 21.68 0.33 -7.74
C ASP A 231 20.47 0.93 -7.02
N PHE A 232 19.85 0.16 -6.11
CA PHE A 232 18.73 0.65 -5.32
C PHE A 232 19.17 1.74 -4.33
N GLN A 233 20.29 1.53 -3.62
CA GLN A 233 20.90 2.52 -2.73
C GLN A 233 21.15 3.85 -3.47
N SER A 234 21.73 3.80 -4.67
CA SER A 234 22.00 4.98 -5.49
C SER A 234 20.73 5.72 -5.91
N ALA A 235 19.65 4.99 -6.21
CA ALA A 235 18.35 5.59 -6.51
C ALA A 235 17.71 6.21 -5.26
N LEU A 236 17.86 5.57 -4.09
CA LEU A 236 17.28 6.03 -2.84
C LEU A 236 17.85 7.38 -2.42
N GLU A 237 19.15 7.58 -2.62
CA GLU A 237 19.84 8.85 -2.34
C GLU A 237 19.26 10.05 -3.10
N LEU A 238 18.56 9.84 -4.23
CA LEU A 238 17.93 10.91 -5.00
C LEU A 238 16.62 11.43 -4.37
N VAL A 239 15.92 10.58 -3.61
CA VAL A 239 14.57 10.89 -3.08
C VAL A 239 14.51 10.88 -1.56
N GLU A 240 15.58 10.44 -0.91
CA GLU A 240 15.67 10.40 0.55
C GLU A 240 16.11 11.73 1.15
N THR A 241 15.43 12.12 2.24
CA THR A 241 15.85 13.28 3.04
C THR A 241 17.25 13.04 3.65
N THR A 242 18.08 14.08 3.62
CA THR A 242 19.35 14.13 4.35
C THR A 242 19.15 14.24 5.86
N SER A 243 17.94 14.60 6.31
CA SER A 243 17.53 14.73 7.70
C SER A 243 16.37 13.77 8.00
N LYS A 244 16.69 12.52 8.33
CA LYS A 244 15.71 11.47 8.65
C LYS A 244 15.11 11.72 10.03
N SER A 245 13.85 11.34 10.23
CA SER A 245 13.22 11.43 11.55
C SER A 245 13.66 10.26 12.43
N ASN A 246 14.33 10.57 13.54
CA ASN A 246 14.71 9.57 14.52
C ASN A 246 13.48 8.88 15.14
N LEU A 247 12.40 9.64 15.36
CA LEU A 247 11.16 9.10 15.95
C LEU A 247 10.56 8.00 15.07
N ILE A 248 10.58 8.17 13.75
CA ILE A 248 10.14 7.14 12.80
C ILE A 248 11.06 5.92 12.87
N LEU A 249 12.38 6.13 12.86
CA LEU A 249 13.36 5.03 12.90
C LEU A 249 13.27 4.21 14.20
N LEU A 250 13.12 4.88 15.34
CA LEU A 250 12.92 4.23 16.65
C LEU A 250 11.60 3.46 16.68
N SER A 251 10.53 4.03 16.15
CA SER A 251 9.25 3.34 16.02
C SER A 251 9.36 2.10 15.12
N ILE A 252 10.12 2.17 14.03
CA ILE A 252 10.35 1.01 13.15
C ILE A 252 11.06 -0.11 13.92
N GLU A 253 12.16 0.19 14.59
CA GLU A 253 12.91 -0.82 15.36
C GLU A 253 12.02 -1.48 16.43
N GLU A 254 11.29 -0.67 17.20
CA GLU A 254 10.42 -1.17 18.26
C GLU A 254 9.27 -2.02 17.73
N THR A 255 8.62 -1.59 16.65
CA THR A 255 7.56 -2.35 16.00
C THR A 255 8.07 -3.69 15.48
N LEU A 256 9.25 -3.74 14.88
CA LEU A 256 9.81 -4.98 14.34
C LEU A 256 10.18 -5.98 15.44
N ASP A 257 10.71 -5.50 16.57
CA ASP A 257 11.00 -6.35 17.72
C ASP A 257 9.73 -6.96 18.33
N GLN A 258 8.64 -6.19 18.38
CA GLN A 258 7.34 -6.71 18.80
C GLN A 258 6.77 -7.70 17.78
N MET A 259 6.87 -7.36 16.49
CA MET A 259 6.29 -8.15 15.40
C MET A 259 6.91 -9.55 15.29
N PHE A 260 8.22 -9.69 15.49
CA PHE A 260 8.89 -11.00 15.46
C PHE A 260 9.01 -11.66 16.84
N SER A 261 8.27 -11.17 17.84
CA SER A 261 8.23 -11.79 19.17
C SER A 261 7.24 -12.97 19.23
N ALA A 262 7.53 -13.95 20.09
CA ALA A 262 6.61 -15.07 20.32
C ALA A 262 5.24 -14.63 20.86
N LEU A 263 5.20 -13.52 21.61
CA LEU A 263 3.98 -12.97 22.19
C LEU A 263 2.95 -12.53 21.14
N LEU A 264 3.40 -12.03 19.99
CA LEU A 264 2.49 -11.68 18.91
C LEU A 264 1.77 -12.91 18.37
N GLY A 265 2.50 -14.02 18.19
CA GLY A 265 1.94 -15.28 17.69
C GLY A 265 0.79 -15.77 18.57
N ASP A 266 1.00 -15.83 19.88
CA ASP A 266 -0.02 -16.27 20.84
C ASP A 266 -1.27 -15.39 20.82
N ARG A 267 -1.10 -14.06 20.74
CA ARG A 267 -2.21 -13.11 20.63
C ARG A 267 -2.98 -13.29 19.32
N LEU A 268 -2.27 -13.44 18.21
CA LEU A 268 -2.89 -13.60 16.89
C LEU A 268 -3.74 -14.87 16.84
N ILE A 269 -3.34 -15.99 17.46
CA ILE A 269 -4.16 -17.20 17.51
C ILE A 269 -5.55 -16.90 18.08
N LEU A 270 -5.60 -16.20 19.21
CA LEU A 270 -6.86 -15.86 19.88
C LEU A 270 -7.69 -14.87 19.06
N GLN A 271 -7.06 -13.81 18.55
CA GLN A 271 -7.71 -12.80 17.73
C GLN A 271 -8.29 -13.40 16.44
N LEU A 272 -7.53 -14.24 15.75
CA LEU A 272 -7.97 -14.90 14.51
C LEU A 272 -9.14 -15.86 14.77
N ALA A 273 -9.12 -16.60 15.89
CA ALA A 273 -10.24 -17.47 16.26
C ALA A 273 -11.53 -16.67 16.49
N LYS A 274 -11.44 -15.51 17.17
CA LYS A 274 -12.59 -14.62 17.39
C LYS A 274 -13.09 -14.00 16.09
N LEU A 275 -12.18 -13.55 15.22
CA LEU A 275 -12.52 -13.01 13.91
C LEU A 275 -13.17 -14.06 12.99
N GLU A 276 -12.82 -15.33 13.13
CA GLU A 276 -13.47 -16.42 12.43
C GLU A 276 -14.88 -16.68 12.96
N GLN A 277 -15.11 -16.56 14.28
CA GLN A 277 -16.47 -16.61 14.85
C GLN A 277 -17.35 -15.47 14.30
N ILE A 278 -16.81 -14.25 14.24
CA ILE A 278 -17.48 -13.08 13.66
C ILE A 278 -17.83 -13.34 12.18
N ARG A 279 -16.91 -13.89 11.38
CA ARG A 279 -17.19 -14.26 9.98
C ARG A 279 -18.35 -15.24 9.87
N ASN A 280 -18.33 -16.30 10.66
CA ASN A 280 -19.39 -17.31 10.65
C ASN A 280 -20.76 -16.72 11.01
N ARG A 281 -20.81 -15.77 11.95
CA ARG A 281 -22.04 -15.02 12.28
C ARG A 281 -22.54 -14.16 11.13
N ILE A 282 -21.65 -13.41 10.46
CA ILE A 282 -22.00 -12.61 9.28
C ILE A 282 -22.61 -13.51 8.20
N THR A 283 -21.92 -14.60 7.86
CA THR A 283 -22.38 -15.57 6.85
C THR A 283 -23.72 -16.21 7.24
N SER A 284 -23.97 -16.44 8.52
CA SER A 284 -25.22 -17.02 9.03
C SER A 284 -26.39 -16.04 9.06
N SER A 285 -26.17 -14.75 8.75
CA SER A 285 -27.21 -13.72 8.80
C SER A 285 -28.11 -13.64 7.55
N ASP A 286 -27.97 -14.59 6.62
CA ASP A 286 -28.83 -14.78 5.44
C ASP A 286 -29.05 -13.47 4.62
N GLY A 287 -27.93 -12.86 4.21
CA GLY A 287 -27.89 -11.66 3.38
C GLY A 287 -28.20 -10.35 4.11
N VAL A 288 -28.54 -10.39 5.41
CA VAL A 288 -28.65 -9.16 6.22
C VAL A 288 -27.30 -8.47 6.31
N LEU A 289 -26.26 -9.22 6.66
CA LEU A 289 -24.88 -8.88 6.39
C LEU A 289 -24.26 -10.03 5.57
N LYS A 290 -23.24 -9.71 4.79
CA LYS A 290 -22.44 -10.72 4.08
C LYS A 290 -21.00 -10.24 3.97
N LEU A 291 -20.09 -11.19 3.83
CA LEU A 291 -18.72 -10.88 3.47
C LEU A 291 -18.62 -10.79 1.96
N MET A 292 -17.99 -9.74 1.47
CA MET A 292 -17.60 -9.69 0.07
C MET A 292 -16.31 -10.47 -0.12
N GLU A 293 -16.39 -11.49 -0.97
CA GLU A 293 -15.26 -12.36 -1.29
C GLU A 293 -15.23 -12.54 -2.81
N PRO A 294 -14.42 -11.77 -3.55
CA PRO A 294 -14.15 -12.07 -4.95
C PRO A 294 -13.44 -13.42 -5.06
N ASP A 295 -13.41 -13.99 -6.26
CA ASP A 295 -12.62 -15.19 -6.54
C ASP A 295 -11.13 -14.90 -6.27
N CYS A 296 -10.67 -15.25 -5.07
CA CYS A 296 -9.36 -14.95 -4.53
C CYS A 296 -8.72 -16.21 -3.97
N SER A 297 -7.40 -16.34 -4.16
CA SER A 297 -6.64 -17.49 -3.63
C SER A 297 -6.16 -17.23 -2.20
N VAL A 298 -6.04 -15.96 -1.83
CA VAL A 298 -5.52 -15.51 -0.54
C VAL A 298 -6.42 -14.42 0.02
N ARG A 299 -6.68 -14.47 1.33
CA ARG A 299 -7.43 -13.46 2.08
C ARG A 299 -6.69 -13.10 3.35
N ASP A 300 -6.54 -11.80 3.59
CA ASP A 300 -6.05 -11.28 4.86
C ASP A 300 -7.10 -11.53 5.96
N PRO A 301 -6.81 -12.36 6.98
CA PRO A 301 -7.79 -12.70 7.99
C PRO A 301 -8.06 -11.55 8.98
N LEU A 302 -7.24 -10.50 8.97
CA LEU A 302 -7.43 -9.30 9.80
C LEU A 302 -8.30 -8.24 9.11
N LYS A 303 -8.91 -8.55 7.96
CA LYS A 303 -9.79 -7.61 7.24
C LYS A 303 -11.15 -8.21 6.95
N LEU A 304 -12.19 -7.41 7.15
CA LEU A 304 -13.58 -7.74 6.88
C LEU A 304 -14.17 -6.71 5.92
N PHE A 305 -14.51 -7.15 4.71
CA PHE A 305 -15.28 -6.35 3.78
C PHE A 305 -16.75 -6.74 3.89
N VAL A 306 -17.55 -5.94 4.60
CA VAL A 306 -18.93 -6.25 4.96
C VAL A 306 -19.89 -5.53 4.02
N ALA A 307 -20.78 -6.29 3.40
CA ALA A 307 -21.85 -5.82 2.54
C ALA A 307 -23.22 -6.27 3.08
N SER A 308 -24.31 -5.87 2.41
CA SER A 308 -25.67 -6.26 2.74
C SER A 308 -26.55 -6.32 1.49
N ASP A 309 -27.48 -7.27 1.43
CA ASP A 309 -28.52 -7.30 0.39
C ASP A 309 -29.73 -6.42 0.77
N LYS A 310 -29.77 -5.92 2.00
CA LYS A 310 -30.92 -5.23 2.60
C LYS A 310 -30.62 -3.79 3.01
N ALA A 311 -29.36 -3.39 3.03
CA ALA A 311 -28.90 -2.04 3.33
C ALA A 311 -27.79 -1.62 2.36
N ASN A 312 -27.75 -0.33 2.01
CA ASN A 312 -26.64 0.22 1.24
C ASN A 312 -25.42 0.50 2.15
N PRO A 313 -24.21 0.62 1.60
CA PRO A 313 -23.01 0.87 2.40
C PRO A 313 -23.06 2.13 3.27
N ALA A 314 -23.72 3.20 2.81
CA ALA A 314 -23.88 4.43 3.59
C ALA A 314 -24.77 4.22 4.84
N GLN A 315 -25.79 3.37 4.74
CA GLN A 315 -26.58 2.93 5.89
C GLN A 315 -25.73 2.09 6.85
N LEU A 316 -24.96 1.13 6.34
CA LEU A 316 -24.07 0.29 7.17
C LEU A 316 -23.09 1.16 7.98
N VAL A 317 -22.41 2.10 7.32
CA VAL A 317 -21.51 3.06 7.97
C VAL A 317 -22.22 3.80 9.10
N ARG A 318 -23.41 4.35 8.84
CA ARG A 318 -24.18 5.06 9.86
C ARG A 318 -24.54 4.14 11.04
N TYR A 319 -24.95 2.90 10.76
CA TYR A 319 -25.39 1.97 11.80
C TYR A 319 -24.25 1.51 12.70
N PHE A 320 -23.06 1.26 12.14
CA PHE A 320 -21.87 0.98 12.94
C PHE A 320 -21.40 2.23 13.71
N ALA A 321 -21.43 3.41 13.09
CA ALA A 321 -21.04 4.67 13.74
C ALA A 321 -21.95 5.04 14.94
N ASP A 322 -23.27 4.82 14.82
CA ASP A 322 -24.23 4.99 15.92
C ASP A 322 -23.89 4.10 17.14
N LEU A 323 -23.14 3.03 16.93
CA LEU A 323 -22.71 2.05 17.94
C LEU A 323 -21.24 2.25 18.35
N GLY A 324 -20.60 3.32 17.90
CA GLY A 324 -19.20 3.65 18.25
C GLY A 324 -18.15 2.83 17.49
N VAL A 325 -18.51 2.21 16.37
CA VAL A 325 -17.58 1.46 15.51
C VAL A 325 -17.27 2.28 14.26
N ASP A 326 -16.00 2.66 14.12
CA ASP A 326 -15.48 3.33 12.91
C ASP A 326 -15.07 2.29 11.84
N TYR A 327 -14.77 2.78 10.64
CA TYR A 327 -14.43 1.96 9.46
C TYR A 327 -13.20 2.53 8.75
N GLU A 328 -12.57 1.71 7.91
CA GLU A 328 -11.41 2.14 7.12
C GLU A 328 -11.83 2.88 5.85
N LEU A 329 -12.73 2.25 5.09
CA LEU A 329 -13.20 2.69 3.78
C LEU A 329 -14.60 2.11 3.58
N TYR A 330 -15.46 2.82 2.86
CA TYR A 330 -16.60 2.17 2.21
C TYR A 330 -16.66 2.60 0.75
N ASP A 331 -17.11 1.69 -0.09
CA ASP A 331 -17.41 1.94 -1.49
C ASP A 331 -18.90 1.66 -1.76
N THR A 332 -19.27 1.52 -3.03
CA THR A 332 -20.66 1.23 -3.41
C THR A 332 -21.10 -0.21 -3.12
N GLU A 333 -20.17 -1.11 -2.79
CA GLU A 333 -20.45 -2.52 -2.53
C GLU A 333 -20.47 -2.83 -1.03
N GLY A 334 -19.68 -2.14 -0.20
CA GLY A 334 -19.68 -2.38 1.24
C GLY A 334 -18.66 -1.55 2.02
N VAL A 335 -18.42 -1.99 3.25
CA VAL A 335 -17.62 -1.31 4.27
C VAL A 335 -16.46 -2.20 4.69
N LEU A 336 -15.25 -1.68 4.62
CA LEU A 336 -14.02 -2.35 5.04
C LEU A 336 -13.72 -2.01 6.50
N PHE A 337 -13.53 -3.06 7.29
CA PHE A 337 -13.03 -3.02 8.66
C PHE A 337 -11.67 -3.71 8.74
N ILE A 338 -10.75 -3.11 9.50
CA ILE A 338 -9.39 -3.60 9.66
C ILE A 338 -9.12 -3.81 11.15
N PHE A 339 -8.65 -5.01 11.49
CA PHE A 339 -8.36 -5.43 12.84
C PHE A 339 -6.85 -5.40 13.08
N SER A 340 -6.40 -4.32 13.70
CA SER A 340 -5.03 -4.19 14.21
C SER A 340 -4.68 -5.27 15.26
N ILE A 341 -3.40 -5.62 15.32
CA ILE A 341 -2.79 -6.49 16.35
C ILE A 341 -2.86 -5.93 17.78
N TYR A 342 -3.31 -4.68 17.93
CA TYR A 342 -3.53 -4.02 19.22
C TYR A 342 -4.97 -4.05 19.70
N HIS A 343 -5.94 -4.50 18.89
CA HIS A 343 -7.29 -4.68 19.38
C HIS A 343 -7.32 -5.77 20.45
N SER A 344 -7.92 -5.43 21.59
CA SER A 344 -8.16 -6.33 22.71
C SER A 344 -9.39 -7.20 22.46
N ASP A 345 -9.57 -8.24 23.29
CA ASP A 345 -10.79 -9.07 23.26
C ASP A 345 -12.05 -8.22 23.46
N ALA A 346 -11.98 -7.18 24.30
CA ALA A 346 -13.09 -6.26 24.53
C ALA A 346 -13.45 -5.45 23.28
N ASP A 347 -12.47 -5.08 22.45
CA ASP A 347 -12.72 -4.38 21.19
C ASP A 347 -13.41 -5.30 20.16
N LEU A 348 -13.02 -6.59 20.13
CA LEU A 348 -13.65 -7.58 19.28
C LEU A 348 -15.07 -7.91 19.75
N ASP A 349 -15.30 -7.99 21.06
CA ASP A 349 -16.63 -8.15 21.66
C ASP A 349 -17.54 -6.95 21.36
N LEU A 350 -16.99 -5.72 21.41
CA LEU A 350 -17.71 -4.52 21.00
C LEU A 350 -18.14 -4.59 19.53
N PHE A 351 -17.24 -5.00 18.63
CA PHE A 351 -17.56 -5.15 17.22
C PHE A 351 -18.63 -6.23 16.99
N GLU A 352 -18.53 -7.38 17.66
CA GLU A 352 -19.52 -8.46 17.58
C GLU A 352 -20.91 -7.99 18.04
N ALA A 353 -20.99 -7.28 19.17
CA ALA A 353 -22.24 -6.73 19.69
C ALA A 353 -22.83 -5.65 18.77
N ALA A 354 -21.97 -4.81 18.16
CA ALA A 354 -22.39 -3.81 17.20
C ALA A 354 -22.99 -4.48 15.95
N MET A 355 -22.31 -5.49 15.41
CA MET A 355 -22.77 -6.29 14.28
C MET A 355 -24.14 -6.93 14.56
N ASP A 356 -24.33 -7.56 15.73
CA ASP A 356 -25.61 -8.15 16.11
C ASP A 356 -26.74 -7.11 16.13
N SER A 357 -26.44 -5.91 16.65
CA SER A 357 -27.38 -4.79 16.70
C SER A 357 -27.72 -4.26 15.30
N VAL A 358 -26.72 -4.20 14.39
CA VAL A 358 -26.91 -3.83 12.98
C VAL A 358 -27.81 -4.85 12.28
N ILE A 359 -27.57 -6.16 12.48
CA ILE A 359 -28.40 -7.23 11.93
C ILE A 359 -29.86 -7.07 12.38
N GLN A 360 -30.08 -6.84 13.68
CA GLN A 360 -31.43 -6.63 14.23
C GLN A 360 -32.10 -5.39 13.62
N ARG A 361 -31.37 -4.27 13.50
CA ARG A 361 -31.88 -3.01 12.94
C ARG A 361 -32.30 -3.15 11.49
N ILE A 362 -31.43 -3.72 10.64
CA ILE A 362 -31.73 -3.93 9.22
C ILE A 362 -32.93 -4.87 9.05
N GLY A 363 -33.06 -5.88 9.90
CA GLY A 363 -34.22 -6.78 9.90
C GLY A 363 -35.58 -6.09 10.17
N GLN A 364 -35.58 -4.90 10.76
CA GLN A 364 -36.80 -4.14 11.11
C GLN A 364 -37.15 -3.04 10.09
N GLU A 365 -36.20 -2.58 9.30
CA GLU A 365 -36.39 -1.50 8.32
C GLU A 365 -36.87 -2.04 6.96
N LYS A 366 -37.63 -1.23 6.19
CA LYS A 366 -38.04 -1.60 4.83
C LYS A 366 -36.83 -1.54 3.90
N SER A 367 -36.59 -2.62 3.16
CA SER A 367 -35.54 -2.72 2.14
C SER A 367 -35.67 -1.59 1.12
N GLU A 368 -34.61 -0.80 0.97
CA GLU A 368 -34.44 0.10 -0.16
C GLU A 368 -33.75 -0.65 -1.30
N SER A 369 -34.24 -0.48 -2.53
CA SER A 369 -33.65 -1.14 -3.70
C SER A 369 -32.24 -0.62 -3.94
N LEU A 370 -31.26 -1.53 -3.96
CA LEU A 370 -29.89 -1.22 -4.31
C LEU A 370 -29.74 -1.23 -5.82
N SER A 371 -29.38 -0.09 -6.42
CA SER A 371 -28.96 -0.06 -7.82
C SER A 371 -27.71 0.82 -7.99
N GLY A 372 -26.58 0.16 -8.21
CA GLY A 372 -25.36 0.76 -8.70
C GLY A 372 -24.42 -0.36 -9.12
N LYS A 373 -24.18 -0.50 -10.42
CA LYS A 373 -23.05 -1.31 -10.91
C LYS A 373 -21.86 -0.37 -11.07
N ILE A 374 -20.71 -0.74 -10.52
CA ILE A 374 -19.45 -0.04 -10.77
C ILE A 374 -18.95 -0.46 -12.15
N PRO A 375 -18.38 0.45 -12.95
CA PRO A 375 -17.58 0.05 -14.09
C PRO A 375 -16.28 -0.63 -13.59
N HIS A 376 -16.05 -1.89 -13.99
CA HIS A 376 -14.80 -2.63 -13.78
C HIS A 376 -13.57 -1.80 -14.20
N TYR A 377 -12.37 -2.13 -13.71
CA TYR A 377 -11.15 -1.40 -14.09
C TYR A 377 -11.01 -1.30 -15.61
N ASN A 378 -10.78 -0.09 -16.11
CA ASN A 378 -10.51 0.08 -17.53
C ASN A 378 -9.10 -0.37 -17.87
N GLN A 379 -8.95 -0.96 -19.06
CA GLN A 379 -7.65 -1.02 -19.71
C GLN A 379 -7.33 0.39 -20.26
N PRO A 380 -6.29 1.07 -19.76
CA PRO A 380 -6.00 2.44 -20.11
C PRO A 380 -5.43 2.53 -21.53
N HIS A 381 -5.96 3.43 -22.33
CA HIS A 381 -5.45 3.70 -23.68
C HIS A 381 -4.38 4.79 -23.61
N MET A 382 -3.13 4.38 -23.43
CA MET A 382 -1.99 5.29 -23.33
C MET A 382 -1.57 5.77 -24.73
N LYS A 383 -1.69 7.09 -24.98
CA LYS A 383 -1.17 7.72 -26.20
C LYS A 383 0.25 8.24 -26.04
N LEU A 384 0.59 8.70 -24.83
CA LEU A 384 1.91 9.17 -24.45
C LEU A 384 2.36 8.46 -23.17
N SER A 385 3.67 8.39 -22.94
CA SER A 385 4.17 7.98 -21.63
C SER A 385 3.70 8.98 -20.55
N PRO A 386 3.54 8.54 -19.28
CA PRO A 386 3.20 9.44 -18.19
C PRO A 386 4.12 10.66 -18.10
N ARG A 387 5.43 10.47 -18.29
CA ARG A 387 6.41 11.57 -18.29
C ARG A 387 6.20 12.54 -19.44
N SER A 388 6.02 12.03 -20.66
CA SER A 388 5.84 12.85 -21.86
C SER A 388 4.59 13.71 -21.78
N ALA A 389 3.50 13.17 -21.24
CA ALA A 389 2.27 13.94 -21.03
C ALA A 389 2.41 14.95 -19.88
N HIS A 390 3.00 14.56 -18.76
CA HIS A 390 3.19 15.44 -17.60
C HIS A 390 4.09 16.65 -17.90
N HIS A 391 5.06 16.50 -18.81
CA HIS A 391 5.97 17.59 -19.22
C HIS A 391 5.69 18.12 -20.64
N HIS A 392 4.48 17.90 -21.17
CA HIS A 392 4.20 18.22 -22.55
C HIS A 392 4.35 19.74 -22.83
N PRO A 393 5.06 20.15 -23.90
CA PRO A 393 5.39 21.55 -24.15
C PRO A 393 4.19 22.40 -24.58
N SER A 394 3.13 21.79 -25.12
CA SER A 394 1.89 22.52 -25.48
C SER A 394 1.19 23.15 -24.28
N GLY A 395 1.60 22.77 -23.06
CA GLY A 395 0.90 23.11 -21.84
C GLY A 395 -0.50 22.49 -21.79
N PHE A 396 -1.30 23.01 -20.86
CA PHE A 396 -2.55 22.39 -20.46
C PHE A 396 -3.73 23.35 -20.46
N GLU A 397 -4.93 22.77 -20.54
CA GLU A 397 -6.19 23.43 -20.22
C GLU A 397 -7.00 22.55 -19.28
N THR A 398 -7.84 23.18 -18.44
CA THR A 398 -8.75 22.46 -17.54
C THR A 398 -10.16 22.64 -18.04
N ILE A 399 -10.78 21.53 -18.45
CA ILE A 399 -12.11 21.51 -19.06
C ILE A 399 -13.01 20.48 -18.36
N PRO A 400 -14.34 20.64 -18.42
CA PRO A 400 -15.26 19.60 -17.97
C PRO A 400 -15.04 18.29 -18.74
N LEU A 401 -15.19 17.15 -18.07
CA LEU A 401 -14.98 15.83 -18.66
C LEU A 401 -15.89 15.57 -19.87
N SER A 402 -17.09 16.16 -19.88
CA SER A 402 -18.00 16.15 -21.04
C SER A 402 -17.40 16.73 -22.33
N GLN A 403 -16.41 17.63 -22.22
CA GLN A 403 -15.69 18.25 -23.34
C GLN A 403 -14.30 17.62 -23.57
N ALA A 404 -13.87 16.72 -22.67
CA ALA A 404 -12.53 16.14 -22.66
C ALA A 404 -12.45 14.77 -23.36
N MET A 405 -13.57 14.25 -23.87
CA MET A 405 -13.63 12.96 -24.54
C MET A 405 -12.68 12.89 -25.75
N GLY A 406 -11.86 11.85 -25.82
CA GLY A 406 -10.82 11.68 -26.84
C GLY A 406 -9.57 12.56 -26.64
N ARG A 407 -9.54 13.43 -25.62
CA ARG A 407 -8.36 14.23 -25.27
C ARG A 407 -7.39 13.43 -24.44
N ILE A 408 -6.12 13.85 -24.46
CA ILE A 408 -5.05 13.23 -23.69
C ILE A 408 -4.99 13.92 -22.32
N ALA A 409 -5.09 13.12 -21.26
CA ALA A 409 -4.96 13.60 -19.88
C ALA A 409 -3.55 14.14 -19.63
N GLY A 410 -3.48 15.32 -19.01
CA GLY A 410 -2.23 15.98 -18.61
C GLY A 410 -1.90 15.82 -17.13
N GLU A 411 -2.82 15.27 -16.33
CA GLU A 411 -2.64 15.07 -14.90
C GLU A 411 -3.13 13.70 -14.45
N MET A 412 -2.69 13.32 -13.26
CA MET A 412 -3.20 12.15 -12.57
C MET A 412 -4.40 12.54 -11.72
N VAL A 413 -5.47 11.77 -11.82
CA VAL A 413 -6.59 11.78 -10.87
C VAL A 413 -6.58 10.43 -10.18
N ALA A 414 -6.66 10.39 -8.85
CA ALA A 414 -6.65 9.16 -8.09
C ALA A 414 -7.79 9.15 -7.05
N SER A 415 -8.27 7.96 -6.70
CA SER A 415 -9.16 7.76 -5.55
C SER A 415 -8.45 8.15 -4.25
N CYS A 416 -9.20 8.43 -3.19
CA CYS A 416 -8.62 8.77 -1.90
C CYS A 416 -9.53 8.31 -0.76
N PRO A 417 -9.14 7.27 0.01
CA PRO A 417 -8.30 6.09 -0.29
C PRO A 417 -8.92 5.15 -1.37
N PRO A 418 -8.21 4.13 -1.89
CA PRO A 418 -6.86 3.68 -1.55
C PRO A 418 -5.73 4.35 -2.36
N GLY A 419 -6.03 5.34 -3.20
CA GLY A 419 -5.00 6.02 -3.99
C GLY A 419 -4.72 5.38 -5.35
N TRP A 420 -5.64 4.60 -5.91
CA TRP A 420 -5.49 4.05 -7.26
C TRP A 420 -5.83 5.11 -8.34
N PRO A 421 -5.12 5.16 -9.47
CA PRO A 421 -5.29 6.21 -10.47
C PRO A 421 -6.58 6.00 -11.28
N LEU A 422 -7.51 6.94 -11.23
CA LEU A 422 -8.70 7.02 -12.09
C LEU A 422 -8.34 7.58 -13.47
N VAL A 423 -7.36 8.49 -13.54
CA VAL A 423 -6.85 9.06 -14.79
C VAL A 423 -5.34 9.05 -14.69
N ILE A 424 -4.67 8.60 -15.75
CA ILE A 424 -3.21 8.59 -15.84
C ILE A 424 -2.77 9.64 -16.87
N PRO A 425 -1.74 10.49 -16.59
CA PRO A 425 -1.19 11.38 -17.61
C PRO A 425 -0.80 10.60 -18.86
N GLY A 426 -1.24 11.03 -20.04
CA GLY A 426 -1.00 10.37 -21.31
C GLY A 426 -2.10 9.39 -21.74
N GLU A 427 -3.06 9.11 -20.86
CA GLU A 427 -4.27 8.33 -21.17
C GLU A 427 -5.25 9.14 -22.01
N VAL A 428 -5.91 8.48 -22.97
CA VAL A 428 -7.03 9.04 -23.72
C VAL A 428 -8.32 8.91 -22.92
N LEU A 429 -8.96 10.04 -22.65
CA LEU A 429 -10.21 10.08 -21.89
C LEU A 429 -11.39 9.52 -22.69
N GLY A 430 -12.22 8.72 -22.04
CA GLY A 430 -13.24 7.86 -22.66
C GLY A 430 -14.47 7.65 -21.77
N ASP A 431 -15.42 6.83 -22.21
CA ASP A 431 -16.74 6.71 -21.55
C ASP A 431 -16.63 6.20 -20.12
N TRP A 432 -15.70 5.27 -19.86
CA TRP A 432 -15.42 4.77 -18.51
C TRP A 432 -15.05 5.90 -17.53
N HIS A 433 -14.26 6.87 -17.98
CA HIS A 433 -13.87 8.03 -17.16
C HIS A 433 -15.10 8.88 -16.82
N ARG A 434 -15.97 9.10 -17.82
CA ARG A 434 -17.21 9.86 -17.66
C ARG A 434 -18.16 9.21 -16.66
N GLU A 435 -18.30 7.89 -16.72
CA GLU A 435 -19.11 7.10 -15.79
C GLU A 435 -18.54 7.13 -14.36
N THR A 436 -17.22 7.10 -14.23
CA THR A 436 -16.53 7.04 -12.93
C THR A 436 -16.45 8.40 -12.22
N LEU A 437 -16.14 9.47 -12.95
CA LEU A 437 -15.90 10.81 -12.38
C LEU A 437 -17.09 11.76 -12.51
N GLY A 438 -17.99 11.49 -13.46
CA GLY A 438 -19.12 12.35 -13.79
C GLY A 438 -18.77 13.49 -14.76
N ASN A 439 -19.77 13.93 -15.53
CA ASN A 439 -19.64 14.90 -16.62
C ASN A 439 -19.02 16.25 -16.24
N ASN A 440 -19.27 16.71 -15.02
CA ASN A 440 -18.87 18.03 -14.55
C ASN A 440 -17.49 18.03 -13.87
N PHE A 441 -16.87 16.86 -13.71
CA PHE A 441 -15.52 16.76 -13.19
C PHE A 441 -14.57 17.53 -14.10
N LYS A 442 -13.74 18.39 -13.53
CA LYS A 442 -12.76 19.19 -14.27
C LYS A 442 -11.45 18.43 -14.33
N VAL A 443 -10.96 18.20 -15.53
CA VAL A 443 -9.71 17.48 -15.77
C VAL A 443 -8.77 18.32 -16.63
N LYS A 444 -7.48 18.25 -16.30
CA LYS A 444 -6.39 18.86 -17.08
C LYS A 444 -6.06 17.98 -18.28
N VAL A 445 -6.12 18.56 -19.47
CA VAL A 445 -5.79 17.90 -20.74
C VAL A 445 -4.73 18.69 -21.51
N LEU A 446 -4.05 18.02 -22.45
CA LEU A 446 -3.12 18.68 -23.36
C LEU A 446 -3.86 19.59 -24.35
N ARG A 447 -3.35 20.81 -24.59
CA ARG A 447 -3.99 21.80 -25.48
C ARG A 447 -4.07 21.37 -26.95
N GLU A 448 -3.10 20.61 -27.44
CA GLU A 448 -3.13 20.09 -28.81
C GLU A 448 -3.86 18.75 -28.85
N ALA A 449 -4.88 18.66 -29.71
CA ALA A 449 -5.50 17.39 -30.06
C ALA A 449 -4.60 16.66 -31.08
N LEU A 450 -4.67 15.32 -31.05
CA LEU A 450 -4.03 14.41 -31.99
C LEU A 450 -4.04 14.96 -33.43
N SER A 451 -2.86 15.28 -33.97
CA SER A 451 -2.66 15.31 -35.42
C SER A 451 -2.38 13.91 -35.94
#